data_AF-A0A127Q3W0-F1
#
_entry.id   AF-A0A127Q3W0-F1
#
_cell.length_a   1.000
_cell.length_b   1.000
_cell.length_c   1.000
_cell.angle_alpha   90.00
_cell.angle_beta   90.00
_cell.angle_gamma   90.00
#
_symmetry.space_group_name_H-M   'P 1'
#
loop_
_entity.id
_entity.type
_entity.pdbx_description
1 polymer ?
#
loop_
_entity_poly.entity_id
_entity_poly.type
_entity_poly.pdbx_seq_one_letter_code
_entity_poly.pdbx_strand_id
1 'polypeptide(L)' 'MPPQLMGIMPNNTGGFGAIEPAARVFARNELVPLQSQFMALNDWLGIEVVKFEKYELLTGDGNKQ' A
#
# COMPACT_ATOMS: atom_id res chain seq x y z
N MET A 1 -10.61 3.58 -1.62
CA MET A 1 -9.38 4.36 -1.39
C MET A 1 -9.55 5.31 -0.19
N PRO A 2 -8.74 5.20 0.87
CA PRO A 2 -8.79 6.12 2.02
C PRO A 2 -8.38 7.57 1.66
N PRO A 3 -9.16 8.61 2.03
CA PRO A 3 -8.85 10.02 1.71
C PRO A 3 -7.48 10.50 2.22
N GLN A 4 -7.03 9.96 3.37
CA GLN A 4 -5.75 10.29 3.98
C GLN A 4 -4.56 9.82 3.12
N LEU A 5 -4.76 8.76 2.32
CA LEU A 5 -3.76 8.27 1.35
C LEU A 5 -3.85 8.98 0.00
N MET A 6 -4.91 9.76 -0.23
CA MET A 6 -5.12 10.57 -1.44
C MET A 6 -4.54 11.99 -1.31
N GLY A 7 -3.81 12.31 -0.24
CA GLY A 7 -3.19 13.63 -0.03
C GLY A 7 -4.17 14.75 0.36
N ILE A 8 -5.42 14.41 0.68
CA ILE A 8 -6.43 15.38 1.12
C ILE A 8 -6.19 15.68 2.61
N MET A 9 -5.53 16.80 2.90
CA MET A 9 -5.31 17.29 4.27
C MET A 9 -6.60 17.94 4.83
N PRO A 10 -7.12 17.50 5.99
CA PRO A 10 -8.25 18.16 6.63
C PRO A 10 -7.81 19.45 7.34
N ASN A 11 -8.67 20.47 7.35
CA ASN A 11 -8.47 21.80 7.97
C ASN A 11 -8.35 21.80 9.52
N ASN A 12 -8.13 20.65 10.16
CA ASN A 12 -7.94 20.51 11.60
C ASN A 12 -6.60 19.80 11.85
N THR A 13 -5.62 20.58 12.32
CA THR A 13 -4.20 20.24 12.51
C THR A 13 -3.92 19.17 13.59
N GLY A 14 -4.93 18.50 14.16
CA GLY A 14 -4.76 17.47 15.20
C GLY A 14 -4.92 16.00 14.76
N GLY A 15 -5.21 15.73 13.49
CA GLY A 15 -5.83 14.45 13.06
C GLY A 15 -4.97 13.46 12.27
N PHE A 16 -3.65 13.64 12.15
CA PHE A 16 -2.79 12.68 11.44
C PHE A 16 -2.49 11.38 12.21
N GLY A 17 -3.04 11.24 13.43
CA GLY A 17 -2.96 10.02 14.22
C GLY A 17 -3.80 8.88 13.63
N ALA A 18 -3.37 8.34 12.48
CA ALA A 18 -3.65 6.99 11.97
C ALA A 18 -3.21 6.77 10.49
N ILE A 19 -2.30 7.57 9.90
CA ILE A 19 -1.86 7.32 8.50
C ILE A 19 -1.28 5.91 8.34
N GLU A 20 -0.41 5.49 9.26
CA GLU A 20 0.21 4.16 9.20
C GLU A 20 -0.82 3.02 9.34
N PRO A 21 -1.74 3.03 10.33
CA PRO A 21 -2.86 2.07 10.37
C PRO A 21 -3.70 2.06 9.09
N ALA A 22 -4.02 3.24 8.53
CA ALA A 22 -4.82 3.34 7.31
C ALA A 22 -4.07 2.76 6.10
N ALA A 23 -2.78 3.04 5.97
CA ALA A 23 -1.91 2.49 4.92
C ALA A 23 -1.78 0.97 5.04
N ARG A 24 -1.68 0.44 6.27
CA ARG A 24 -1.64 -1.02 6.52
C ARG A 24 -2.94 -1.71 6.12
N VAL A 25 -4.08 -1.15 6.51
CA VAL A 25 -5.40 -1.69 6.15
C VAL A 25 -5.60 -1.62 4.64
N PHE A 26 -5.22 -0.51 4.01
CA PHE A 26 -5.27 -0.34 2.57
C PHE A 26 -4.40 -1.36 1.83
N ALA A 27 -3.15 -1.53 2.26
CA ALA A 27 -2.25 -2.49 1.63
C ALA A 27 -2.80 -3.91 1.68
N ARG A 28 -3.36 -4.30 2.83
CA ARG A 28 -3.95 -5.64 3.01
C ARG A 28 -5.21 -5.85 2.17
N ASN A 29 -6.12 -4.86 2.15
CA ASN A 29 -7.46 -5.06 1.60
C ASN A 29 -7.59 -4.68 0.12
N GLU A 30 -6.70 -3.84 -0.39
CA GLU A 30 -6.82 -3.30 -1.75
C GLU A 30 -5.57 -3.64 -2.57
N LEU A 31 -4.38 -3.34 -2.04
CA LEU A 31 -3.13 -3.52 -2.79
C LEU A 31 -2.81 -4.99 -3.05
N VAL A 32 -2.81 -5.84 -2.00
CA VAL A 32 -2.46 -7.26 -2.13
C VAL A 32 -3.44 -8.01 -3.06
N PRO A 33 -4.77 -7.89 -2.92
CA PRO A 33 -5.70 -8.54 -3.84
C PRO A 33 -5.55 -8.06 -5.28
N LEU A 34 -5.26 -6.78 -5.49
CA LEU A 34 -5.01 -6.24 -6.82
C LEU A 34 -3.72 -6.81 -7.43
N GLN A 35 -2.63 -6.88 -6.64
CA GLN A 35 -1.38 -7.53 -7.06
C GLN A 35 -1.63 -9.00 -7.45
N SER A 36 -2.41 -9.74 -6.65
CA SER A 36 -2.77 -11.13 -6.97
C SER A 36 -3.54 -11.26 -8.29
N GLN A 37 -4.47 -10.35 -8.57
CA GLN A 37 -5.20 -10.35 -9.85
C GLN A 37 -4.26 -10.12 -11.05
N PHE A 38 -3.29 -9.21 -10.93
CA PHE A 38 -2.28 -9.02 -11.98
C PHE A 38 -1.35 -10.23 -12.13
N MET A 39 -0.99 -10.89 -11.03
CA MET A 39 -0.13 -12.08 -11.08
C MET A 39 -0.83 -13.29 -11.72
N ALA A 40 -2.16 -13.37 -11.68
CA ALA A 40 -2.92 -14.42 -12.39
C ALA A 40 -2.67 -14.42 -13.91
N LEU A 41 -2.23 -13.30 -14.48
CA LEU A 41 -1.83 -13.22 -15.88
C LEU A 41 -0.65 -14.16 -16.20
N ASN A 42 0.28 -14.33 -15.26
CA ASN A 42 1.41 -15.25 -15.43
C ASN A 42 0.90 -16.69 -15.59
N ASP A 43 -0.08 -17.08 -14.77
CA ASP A 43 -0.67 -18.42 -14.82
C ASP A 43 -1.40 -18.65 -16.14
N TRP A 44 -2.09 -17.63 -16.65
CA TRP A 44 -2.80 -17.71 -17.93
C TRP A 44 -1.86 -17.81 -19.12
N LEU A 45 -0.71 -17.14 -19.07
CA LEU A 45 0.28 -17.13 -20.15
C LEU A 45 1.30 -18.28 -20.03
N GLY A 46 1.41 -18.92 -18.87
CA GLY A 46 2.40 -19.95 -18.58
C GLY A 46 3.84 -19.42 -18.49
N ILE A 47 4.02 -18.10 -18.37
CA ILE A 47 5.32 -17.42 -18.26
C ILE A 47 5.24 -16.28 -17.25
N GLU A 48 6.33 -16.02 -16.53
CA GLU A 48 6.40 -14.90 -15.57
C GLU A 48 6.57 -13.57 -16.32
N VAL A 49 5.51 -12.77 -16.38
CA VAL A 49 5.51 -11.42 -16.99
C VAL A 49 5.30 -10.30 -15.98
N VAL A 50 4.63 -10.58 -14.86
CA VAL A 50 4.38 -9.61 -13.78
C VAL A 50 4.95 -10.15 -12.47
N LYS A 51 5.73 -9.32 -11.78
CA LYS A 51 6.21 -9.58 -10.43
C LYS A 51 6.17 -8.30 -9.61
N PHE A 52 5.81 -8.42 -8.34
CA PHE A 52 5.83 -7.31 -7.38
C PHE A 52 6.89 -7.56 -6.32
N GLU A 53 7.58 -6.48 -5.93
CA GLU A 53 8.40 -6.49 -4.74
C GLU A 53 7.53 -6.50 -3.48
N LYS A 54 8.12 -6.96 -2.36
CA LYS A 54 7.43 -6.94 -1.08
C LYS A 54 7.07 -5.50 -0.73
N TYR A 55 5.79 -5.27 -0.42
CA TYR A 55 5.35 -3.96 0.06
C TYR A 55 5.91 -3.69 1.46
N GLU A 56 6.63 -2.58 1.61
CA GLU A 56 7.16 -2.11 2.88
C GLU A 56 6.63 -0.71 3.19
N LEU A 57 6.01 -0.56 4.36
CA LEU A 57 5.68 0.74 4.92
C LEU A 57 6.93 1.29 5.57
N LEU A 58 7.53 2.32 4.96
CA LEU A 58 8.58 3.10 5.61
C LEU A 58 7.95 3.91 6.74
N THR A 59 8.03 3.40 7.96
CA THR A 59 7.80 4.20 9.15
C THR A 59 9.02 5.11 9.33
N GLY A 60 8.82 6.35 9.78
CA GLY A 60 9.88 7.37 9.90
C GLY A 60 11.01 7.07 10.89
N ASP A 61 11.15 5.82 11.36
CA ASP A 61 12.21 5.34 12.24
C ASP A 61 13.30 4.56 11.48
N GLY A 62 13.42 4.79 10.17
CA GLY A 62 14.52 4.28 9.35
C GLY A 62 15.77 5.17 9.44
N ASN A 63 16.80 4.67 10.12
CA ASN A 63 18.18 5.19 10.25
C ASN A 63 18.38 6.49 11.06
N LYS A 64 18.57 6.33 12.38
CA LYS A 64 19.61 7.06 13.10
C LYS A 64 20.88 6.20 13.06
N GLN A 65 21.76 6.46 12.09
CA GLN A 65 23.18 6.16 12.25
C GLN A 65 23.85 7.37 12.92
#